data_AF-A0A8T3T596-F1
#
_entry.id   AF-A0A8T3T596-F1
#
_cell.length_a   1.000
_cell.length_b   1.000
_cell.length_c   1.000
_cell.angle_alpha   90.00
_cell.angle_beta   90.00
_cell.angle_gamma   90.00
#
_symmetry.space_group_name_H-M   'P 1'
#
loop_
_entity.id
_entity.type
_entity.pdbx_description
1 polymer ?
#
loop_
_entity_poly.entity_id
_entity_poly.type
_entity_poly.pdbx_seq_one_letter_code
_entity_poly.pdbx_strand_id
1 'polypeptide(L)'
;MKLSEWRKSAQGRKFIAGPRLAVLNEALAGVGAGVDPEAFVDWTDDPENRITVLAAAEAGMATVNVRAGVGPEGARASARLLRWGRVQASELNAEVQGGHRLVTCQLESMVLKGGDADADAVAEWITHVY
;
A
#
# COMPACT_ATOMS: atom_id res chain seq x y z
N MET A 1 6.95 7.19 0.85
CA MET A 1 5.73 8.05 0.96
C MET A 1 4.87 7.67 2.16
N LYS A 2 4.33 8.66 2.89
CA LYS A 2 3.39 8.47 4.01
C LYS A 2 1.99 8.11 3.55
N LEU A 3 1.23 7.36 4.35
CA LEU A 3 -0.15 7.02 4.05
C LEU A 3 -1.03 8.26 3.77
N SER A 4 -0.81 9.34 4.51
CA SER A 4 -1.50 10.63 4.33
C SER A 4 -1.17 11.32 3.01
N GLU A 5 0.00 11.06 2.43
CA GLU A 5 0.43 11.58 1.14
C GLU A 5 -0.19 10.79 -0.01
N TRP A 6 -0.28 9.47 0.11
CA TRP A 6 -0.99 8.62 -0.86
C TRP A 6 -2.45 9.03 -1.04
N ARG A 7 -3.09 9.57 0.00
CA ARG A 7 -4.47 10.11 -0.08
C ARG A 7 -4.59 11.34 -0.98
N LYS A 8 -3.49 12.04 -1.25
CA LYS A 8 -3.45 13.24 -2.08
C LYS A 8 -3.29 12.90 -3.57
N SER A 9 -2.92 11.66 -3.92
CA SER A 9 -2.76 11.25 -5.32
C SER A 9 -4.11 11.06 -6.04
N ALA A 10 -4.10 11.32 -7.35
CA ALA A 10 -5.33 11.51 -8.14
C ALA A 10 -6.22 10.26 -8.25
N GLN A 11 -5.64 9.06 -8.19
CA GLN A 11 -6.37 7.79 -8.28
C GLN A 11 -7.09 7.39 -6.97
N GLY A 12 -6.74 7.99 -5.83
CA GLY A 12 -7.15 7.53 -4.50
C GLY A 12 -8.13 8.39 -3.70
N ARG A 13 -8.33 9.65 -4.11
CA ARG A 13 -9.12 10.64 -3.34
C ARG A 13 -10.54 10.19 -2.99
N LYS A 14 -11.17 9.35 -3.82
CA LYS A 14 -12.53 8.84 -3.57
C LYS A 14 -12.57 7.60 -2.69
N PHE A 15 -11.53 6.74 -2.71
CA PHE A 15 -11.58 5.47 -1.98
C PHE A 15 -11.15 5.60 -0.51
N ILE A 16 -10.07 6.32 -0.21
CA ILE A 16 -9.58 6.49 1.17
C ILE A 16 -10.26 7.70 1.82
N ALA A 17 -11.58 7.59 1.97
CA ALA A 17 -12.42 8.59 2.61
C ALA A 17 -13.48 7.93 3.48
N GLY A 18 -13.99 8.69 4.46
CA GLY A 18 -15.11 8.29 5.30
C GLY A 18 -14.92 6.92 5.99
N PRO A 19 -15.92 6.01 5.92
CA PRO A 19 -15.88 4.73 6.63
C PRO A 19 -14.69 3.83 6.28
N ARG A 20 -14.18 3.89 5.04
CA ARG A 20 -13.07 3.06 4.58
C ARG A 20 -11.74 3.46 5.23
N LEU A 21 -11.55 4.76 5.45
CA LEU A 21 -10.39 5.26 6.17
C LEU A 21 -10.44 4.90 7.66
N ALA A 22 -11.63 4.92 8.28
CA ALA A 22 -11.80 4.54 9.68
C ALA A 22 -11.37 3.08 9.91
N VAL A 23 -11.88 2.14 9.11
CA VAL A 23 -11.53 0.71 9.24
C VAL A 23 -10.09 0.42 8.86
N LEU A 24 -9.51 1.18 7.91
CA LEU A 24 -8.08 1.09 7.58
C LEU A 24 -7.22 1.49 8.79
N ASN A 25 -7.50 2.63 9.40
CA ASN A 25 -6.73 3.12 10.55
C ASN A 25 -6.85 2.17 11.76
N GLU A 26 -8.05 1.65 12.02
CA GLU A 26 -8.29 0.68 13.08
C GLU A 26 -7.53 -0.63 12.83
N ALA A 27 -7.56 -1.14 11.60
CA ALA A 27 -6.84 -2.35 11.23
C ALA A 27 -5.32 -2.18 11.30
N LEU A 28 -4.79 -1.03 10.88
CA LEU A 28 -3.38 -0.66 11.01
C LEU A 28 -2.95 -0.61 12.48
N ALA A 29 -3.74 0.05 13.33
CA ALA A 29 -3.48 0.11 14.77
C ALA A 29 -3.49 -1.30 15.40
N GLY A 30 -4.43 -2.16 14.99
CA GLY A 30 -4.55 -3.53 15.50
C GLY A 30 -3.34 -4.43 15.19
N VAL A 31 -2.59 -4.14 14.13
CA VAL A 31 -1.34 -4.85 13.79
C VAL A 31 -0.07 -4.11 14.20
N GLY A 32 -0.20 -3.03 14.96
CA GLY A 32 0.92 -2.27 15.51
C GLY A 32 1.60 -1.33 14.52
N ALA A 33 0.94 -0.95 13.43
CA ALA A 33 1.43 0.15 12.60
C ALA A 33 1.30 1.48 13.36
N GLY A 34 2.29 2.36 13.22
CA GLY A 34 2.30 3.67 13.85
C GLY A 34 1.25 4.63 13.27
N VAL A 35 1.19 5.84 13.83
CA VAL A 35 0.36 6.92 13.26
C VAL A 35 0.99 7.38 11.95
N ASP A 36 0.20 7.36 10.87
CA ASP A 36 0.64 7.71 9.51
C ASP A 36 1.93 6.98 9.08
N PRO A 37 1.87 5.64 8.93
CA PRO A 37 3.05 4.85 8.60
C PRO A 37 3.55 5.19 7.19
N GLU A 38 4.82 4.91 6.94
CA GLU A 38 5.27 4.74 5.56
C GLU A 38 4.50 3.59 4.95
N ALA A 39 4.01 3.81 3.74
CA ALA A 39 3.10 2.86 3.12
C ALA A 39 3.26 2.86 1.60
N PHE A 40 2.71 1.81 1.01
CA PHE A 40 2.38 1.72 -0.40
C PHE A 40 0.91 1.31 -0.53
N VAL A 41 0.19 1.94 -1.47
CA VAL A 41 -1.22 1.60 -1.74
C VAL A 41 -1.31 0.95 -3.11
N ASP A 42 -1.67 -0.33 -3.11
CA ASP A 42 -2.13 -1.02 -4.31
C ASP A 42 -3.63 -0.76 -4.49
N TRP A 43 -3.94 0.03 -5.51
CA TRP A 43 -5.29 0.41 -5.87
C TRP A 43 -6.09 -0.75 -6.49
N THR A 44 -5.43 -1.84 -6.91
CA THR A 44 -6.05 -2.96 -7.64
C THR A 44 -6.77 -2.51 -8.93
N ASP A 45 -7.36 -3.46 -9.66
CA ASP A 45 -8.12 -3.16 -10.88
C ASP A 45 -9.50 -2.54 -10.60
N ASP A 46 -10.01 -2.70 -9.37
CA ASP A 46 -11.30 -2.14 -8.92
C ASP A 46 -11.11 -1.29 -7.66
N PRO A 47 -10.46 -0.11 -7.82
CA PRO A 47 -10.14 0.78 -6.71
C PRO A 47 -11.36 1.43 -6.10
N GLU A 48 -12.58 1.21 -6.60
CA GLU A 48 -13.81 1.68 -5.96
C GLU A 48 -14.32 0.68 -4.91
N ASN A 49 -13.95 -0.59 -5.03
CA ASN A 49 -14.40 -1.68 -4.18
C ASN A 49 -13.31 -2.29 -3.31
N ARG A 50 -12.04 -2.29 -3.72
CA ARG A 50 -10.95 -2.84 -2.92
C ARG A 50 -9.65 -2.09 -3.13
N ILE A 51 -8.87 -1.97 -2.05
CA ILE A 51 -7.44 -1.65 -2.12
C ILE A 51 -6.66 -2.57 -1.17
N THR A 52 -5.36 -2.64 -1.38
CA THR A 52 -4.42 -3.21 -0.43
C THR A 52 -3.43 -2.14 0.01
N VAL A 53 -3.23 -1.99 1.31
CA VAL A 53 -2.22 -1.10 1.88
C VAL A 53 -1.11 -1.95 2.47
N LEU A 54 0.11 -1.71 2.02
CA LEU A 54 1.32 -2.19 2.67
C LEU A 54 1.84 -1.07 3.54
N ALA A 55 2.04 -1.32 4.84
CA ALA A 55 2.47 -0.29 5.78
C ALA A 55 3.60 -0.80 6.66
N ALA A 56 4.59 0.05 6.90
CA ALA A 56 5.69 -0.27 7.78
C ALA A 56 5.22 -0.21 9.23
N ALA A 57 5.56 -1.23 10.01
CA ALA A 57 5.44 -1.28 11.45
C ALA A 57 6.78 -1.68 12.06
N GLU A 58 7.01 -1.33 13.33
CA GLU A 58 8.27 -1.67 14.02
C GLU A 58 8.59 -3.17 13.90
N ALA A 59 7.56 -4.00 14.07
CA ALA A 59 7.65 -5.44 14.12
C ALA A 59 7.66 -6.14 12.75
N GLY A 60 7.39 -5.43 11.64
CA GLY A 60 7.22 -6.02 10.32
C GLY A 60 6.43 -5.17 9.33
N MET A 61 6.11 -5.75 8.18
CA MET A 61 5.22 -5.15 7.20
C MET A 61 3.78 -5.55 7.48
N ALA A 62 2.92 -4.56 7.73
CA ALA A 62 1.47 -4.74 7.76
C ALA A 62 0.92 -4.82 6.33
N THR A 63 0.03 -5.77 6.08
CA THR A 63 -0.79 -5.83 4.87
C THR A 63 -2.25 -5.68 5.27
N VAL A 64 -2.91 -4.62 4.80
CA VAL A 64 -4.31 -4.33 5.09
C VAL A 64 -5.12 -4.35 3.81
N ASN A 65 -6.07 -5.26 3.70
CA ASN A 65 -7.01 -5.31 2.59
C ASN A 65 -8.27 -4.57 3.01
N VAL A 66 -8.60 -3.48 2.33
CA VAL A 66 -9.81 -2.67 2.62
C VAL A 66 -10.82 -2.92 1.52
N ARG A 67 -12.07 -3.19 1.90
CA ARG A 67 -13.18 -3.42 0.98
C ARG A 67 -14.31 -2.44 1.24
N ALA A 68 -14.91 -1.93 0.16
CA ALA A 68 -16.22 -1.33 0.18
C ALA A 68 -17.23 -2.38 0.65
N GLY A 69 -17.94 -2.10 1.74
CA GLY A 69 -19.01 -2.97 2.18
C GLY A 69 -20.12 -3.07 1.15
N VAL A 70 -20.87 -4.17 1.20
CA VAL A 70 -22.17 -4.30 0.54
C VAL A 70 -23.25 -4.35 1.63
N GLY A 71 -24.24 -3.45 1.54
CA GLY A 71 -25.36 -3.41 2.49
C GLY A 71 -25.02 -2.84 3.89
N PRO A 72 -25.74 -3.26 4.95
CA PRO A 72 -25.69 -2.61 6.26
C PRO A 72 -24.39 -2.82 7.04
N GLU A 73 -23.55 -3.77 6.64
CA GLU A 73 -22.31 -4.10 7.35
C GLU A 73 -21.18 -3.07 7.12
N GLY A 74 -21.29 -2.22 6.09
CA GLY A 74 -20.32 -1.14 5.85
C GLY A 74 -18.92 -1.62 5.43
N ALA A 75 -17.99 -0.67 5.30
CA ALA A 75 -16.61 -0.96 4.91
C ALA A 75 -15.94 -1.95 5.86
N ARG A 76 -15.04 -2.80 5.35
CA ARG A 76 -14.30 -3.76 6.16
C ARG A 76 -12.83 -3.75 5.82
N ALA A 77 -11.99 -4.03 6.81
CA ALA A 77 -10.56 -4.22 6.63
C ALA A 77 -10.11 -5.54 7.25
N SER A 78 -9.20 -6.26 6.57
CA SER A 78 -8.47 -7.38 7.16
C SER A 78 -6.99 -7.08 7.14
N ALA A 79 -6.35 -7.20 8.30
CA ALA A 79 -4.93 -6.92 8.46
C ALA A 79 -4.15 -8.17 8.87
N ARG A 80 -2.93 -8.28 8.37
CA ARG A 80 -1.92 -9.23 8.83
C ARG A 80 -0.60 -8.50 9.00
N LEU A 81 0.24 -8.99 9.91
CA LEU A 81 1.61 -8.53 10.09
C LEU A 81 2.58 -9.62 9.66
N LEU A 82 3.45 -9.31 8.70
CA LEU A 82 4.54 -10.18 8.31
C LEU A 82 5.85 -9.65 8.91
N ARG A 83 6.55 -10.48 9.69
CA ARG A 83 7.83 -10.10 10.31
C ARG A 83 8.86 -9.78 9.23
N TRP A 84 9.72 -8.79 9.45
CA TRP A 84 10.73 -8.34 8.47
C TRP A 84 11.56 -9.49 7.90
N GLY A 85 12.09 -10.38 8.75
CA GLY A 85 12.84 -11.56 8.31
C GLY A 85 12.04 -12.64 7.56
N ARG A 86 10.74 -12.41 7.32
CA ARG A 86 9.87 -13.27 6.49
C ARG A 86 9.34 -12.56 5.26
N VAL A 87 9.53 -11.24 5.13
CA VAL A 87 9.12 -10.52 3.94
C VAL A 87 10.01 -10.97 2.76
N GLN A 88 9.38 -11.36 1.66
CA GLN A 88 10.03 -11.82 0.44
C GLN A 88 9.90 -10.75 -0.64
N ALA A 89 11.02 -10.29 -1.18
CA ALA A 89 11.09 -9.39 -2.32
C ALA A 89 11.88 -10.04 -3.45
N SER A 90 11.46 -9.81 -4.69
CA SER A 90 12.26 -10.11 -5.88
C SER A 90 13.28 -9.00 -6.13
N GLU A 91 14.05 -9.15 -7.21
CA GLU A 91 14.87 -8.07 -7.73
C GLU A 91 14.04 -6.83 -8.05
N LEU A 92 14.59 -5.66 -7.69
CA LEU A 92 14.09 -4.34 -8.08
C LEU A 92 14.59 -4.03 -9.49
N ASN A 93 13.68 -4.01 -10.44
CA ASN A 93 13.97 -3.74 -11.84
C ASN A 93 13.66 -2.28 -12.17
N ALA A 94 14.50 -1.66 -13.00
CA ALA A 94 14.28 -0.32 -13.52
C ALA A 94 14.49 -0.30 -15.04
N GLU A 95 13.46 0.09 -15.78
CA GLU A 95 13.48 0.27 -17.23
C GLU A 95 13.37 1.76 -17.56
N VAL A 96 14.13 2.22 -18.55
CA VAL A 96 14.13 3.62 -18.99
C VAL A 96 13.98 3.67 -20.51
N GLN A 97 12.97 4.39 -21.00
CA GLN A 97 12.72 4.56 -22.43
C GLN A 97 12.21 5.97 -22.73
N GLY A 98 12.92 6.72 -23.58
CA GLY A 98 12.44 8.02 -24.09
C GLY A 98 12.18 9.08 -23.02
N GLY A 99 12.90 9.05 -21.90
CA GLY A 99 12.68 9.94 -20.76
C GLY A 99 11.62 9.46 -19.76
N HIS A 100 10.97 8.33 -20.04
CA HIS A 100 10.10 7.64 -19.11
C HIS A 100 10.87 6.59 -18.32
N ARG A 101 10.51 6.42 -17.04
CA ARG A 101 11.08 5.41 -16.15
C ARG A 101 9.98 4.52 -15.60
N LEU A 102 10.25 3.23 -15.58
CA LEU A 102 9.40 2.22 -14.96
C LEU A 102 10.22 1.46 -13.92
N VAL A 103 9.71 1.36 -12.70
CA VAL A 103 10.29 0.54 -11.63
C VAL A 103 9.31 -0.56 -11.25
N THR A 104 9.81 -1.79 -11.14
CA THR A 104 9.02 -2.96 -10.74
C THR A 104 9.75 -3.83 -9.73
N CYS A 105 9.01 -4.37 -8.77
CA CYS A 105 9.49 -5.37 -7.83
C CYS A 105 8.31 -6.22 -7.37
N GLN A 106 8.49 -7.53 -7.28
CA GLN A 106 7.54 -8.39 -6.61
C GLN A 106 7.82 -8.38 -5.11
N LEU A 107 6.83 -8.00 -4.31
CA LEU A 107 6.87 -8.09 -2.86
C LEU A 107 5.75 -9.00 -2.41
N GLU A 108 6.08 -10.11 -1.78
CA GLU A 108 5.14 -11.19 -1.50
C GLU A 108 4.45 -11.68 -2.79
N SER A 109 3.12 -11.69 -2.79
CA SER A 109 2.29 -12.01 -3.96
C SER A 109 1.92 -10.77 -4.79
N MET A 110 2.48 -9.59 -4.48
CA MET A 110 2.11 -8.33 -5.11
C MET A 110 3.22 -7.85 -6.04
N VAL A 111 2.83 -7.31 -7.19
CA VAL A 111 3.77 -6.61 -8.09
C VAL A 111 3.65 -5.14 -7.82
N LEU A 112 4.68 -4.55 -7.22
CA LEU A 112 4.79 -3.10 -7.12
C LEU A 112 5.30 -2.55 -8.44
N LYS A 113 4.65 -1.50 -8.91
CA LYS A 113 4.95 -0.85 -10.18
C LYS A 113 4.81 0.66 -10.02
N GLY A 114 5.84 1.41 -10.38
CA GLY A 114 5.85 2.87 -10.37
C GLY A 114 6.36 3.41 -11.69
N GLY A 115 5.62 4.32 -12.32
CA GLY A 115 6.03 5.02 -13.53
C GLY A 115 6.34 6.49 -13.23
N ASP A 116 7.39 7.03 -13.85
CA ASP A 116 7.77 8.44 -13.82
C ASP A 116 7.75 9.04 -12.40
N ALA A 117 6.70 9.80 -12.06
CA ALA A 117 6.53 10.47 -10.77
C ALA A 117 6.41 9.51 -9.57
N ASP A 118 5.89 8.30 -9.79
CA ASP A 118 5.69 7.31 -8.73
C ASP A 118 6.87 6.32 -8.61
N ALA A 119 7.80 6.34 -9.57
CA ALA A 119 8.92 5.41 -9.61
C ALA A 119 9.85 5.56 -8.40
N ASP A 120 10.12 6.79 -7.95
CA ASP A 120 10.95 7.04 -6.76
C ASP A 120 10.25 6.58 -5.48
N ALA A 121 8.94 6.80 -5.36
CA ALA A 121 8.17 6.38 -4.19
C ALA A 121 8.11 4.85 -4.07
N VAL A 122 7.99 4.14 -5.20
CA VAL A 122 8.06 2.67 -5.22
C VAL A 122 9.46 2.19 -4.87
N ALA A 123 10.50 2.78 -5.44
CA ALA A 123 11.88 2.40 -5.12
C ALA A 123 12.20 2.61 -3.63
N GLU A 124 11.84 3.79 -3.08
CA GLU A 124 12.00 4.11 -1.67
C GLU A 124 11.27 3.11 -0.77
N TRP A 125 10.03 2.75 -1.11
CA TRP A 125 9.28 1.74 -0.36
C TRP A 125 9.95 0.37 -0.37
N ILE A 126 10.46 -0.09 -1.52
CA ILE A 126 11.16 -1.37 -1.61
C ILE A 126 12.44 -1.35 -0.77
N THR A 127 13.21 -0.26 -0.81
CA THR A 127 14.42 -0.09 0.03
C THR A 127 14.10 0.03 1.52
N HIS A 128 12.91 0.48 1.90
CA HIS A 128 12.48 0.45 3.30
C HIS A 128 12.24 -0.98 3.80
N VAL A 129 11.72 -1.84 2.92
CA VAL A 129 11.29 -3.20 3.26
C VAL A 129 12.43 -4.23 3.21
N TYR A 130 13.48 -3.97 2.43
CA TYR A 130 14.66 -4.83 2.24
C TYR A 130 15.95 -4.13 2.68
#